data_AF-A0A920AN54-F1
#
_entry.id   AF-A0A920AN54-F1
#
_cell.length_a   1.000
_cell.length_b   1.000
_cell.length_c   1.000
_cell.angle_alpha   90.00
_cell.angle_beta   90.00
_cell.angle_gamma   90.00
#
_symmetry.space_group_name_H-M   'P 1'
#
loop_
_entity.id
_entity.type
_entity.pdbx_description
1 polymer ?
#
loop_
_entity_poly.entity_id
_entity_poly.type
_entity_poly.pdbx_seq_one_letter_code
_entity_poly.pdbx_strand_id
1 'polypeptide(L)'
;MIEAPESLKNEIPAKTCGLNIVFTNNMEPYRTRKVRILNGAHTSLVPVSYLYGIDKVRESLEDQVVGKFIQNAIFEEICPTLDLPEQELKQFSNAVLEDLEIHT
;
A
#
# COMPACT_ATOMS: atom_id res chain seq x y z
N MET A 1 -12.23 -3.10 -3.02
CA MET A 1 -12.45 -3.33 -4.47
C MET A 1 -13.04 -4.70 -4.65
N ILE A 2 -13.95 -4.85 -5.60
CA ILE A 2 -14.58 -6.14 -5.92
C ILE A 2 -14.54 -6.30 -7.43
N GLU A 3 -14.03 -7.44 -7.90
CA GLU A 3 -14.19 -7.85 -9.30
C GLU A 3 -15.56 -8.49 -9.47
N ALA A 4 -16.43 -7.88 -10.28
CA ALA A 4 -17.79 -8.37 -10.48
C ALA A 4 -18.40 -7.89 -11.80
N PRO A 5 -19.36 -8.65 -12.37
CA PRO A 5 -20.17 -8.20 -13.50
C PRO A 5 -20.94 -6.91 -13.18
N GLU A 6 -21.24 -6.10 -14.20
CA GLU A 6 -22.01 -4.85 -14.03
C GLU A 6 -23.40 -5.09 -13.43
N SER A 7 -24.01 -6.26 -13.64
CA SER A 7 -25.29 -6.63 -13.03
C SER A 7 -25.24 -6.56 -11.51
N LEU A 8 -24.14 -7.00 -10.89
CA LEU A 8 -23.99 -7.01 -9.44
C LEU A 8 -23.86 -5.59 -8.86
N LYS A 9 -23.32 -4.65 -9.63
CA LYS A 9 -23.24 -3.24 -9.24
C LYS A 9 -24.62 -2.59 -9.09
N ASN A 10 -25.61 -3.08 -9.84
CA ASN A 10 -27.00 -2.60 -9.74
C ASN A 10 -27.77 -3.29 -8.61
N GLU A 11 -27.41 -4.53 -8.27
CA GLU A 11 -28.02 -5.30 -7.17
C GLU A 11 -27.51 -4.86 -5.79
N ILE A 12 -26.25 -4.41 -5.70
CA ILE A 12 -25.65 -3.94 -4.45
C ILE A 12 -25.75 -2.41 -4.39
N PRO A 13 -26.62 -1.84 -3.54
CA PRO A 13 -26.80 -0.39 -3.42
C PRO A 13 -25.68 0.26 -2.59
N ALA A 14 -24.41 -0.06 -2.89
CA ALA A 14 -23.24 0.38 -2.13
C ALA A 14 -23.19 1.90 -1.94
N LYS A 15 -23.51 2.66 -3.00
CA LYS A 15 -23.57 4.13 -2.95
C LYS A 15 -24.68 4.63 -2.03
N THR A 16 -25.87 4.03 -2.08
CA THR A 16 -27.01 4.40 -1.23
C THR A 16 -26.72 4.13 0.25
N CYS A 17 -25.96 3.07 0.52
CA CYS A 17 -25.52 2.71 1.87
C CYS A 17 -24.30 3.52 2.35
N GLY A 18 -23.77 4.46 1.55
CA GLY A 18 -22.57 5.22 1.89
C GLY A 18 -21.28 4.40 1.93
N LEU A 19 -21.27 3.21 1.31
CA LEU A 19 -20.11 2.32 1.29
C LEU A 19 -19.15 2.71 0.16
N ASN A 20 -17.86 2.87 0.49
CA ASN A 20 -16.81 3.16 -0.48
C ASN A 20 -16.34 1.87 -1.20
N ILE A 21 -17.21 1.30 -2.03
CA ILE A 21 -16.92 0.10 -2.82
C ILE A 21 -16.62 0.50 -4.26
N VAL A 22 -15.42 0.16 -4.73
CA VAL A 22 -15.02 0.27 -6.14
C VAL A 22 -15.19 -1.10 -6.81
N PHE A 23 -16.07 -1.16 -7.81
CA PHE A 23 -16.23 -2.31 -8.69
C PHE A 23 -15.27 -2.19 -9.88
N THR A 24 -14.60 -3.28 -10.24
CA THR A 24 -13.67 -3.34 -11.38
C THR A 24 -13.94 -4.60 -12.20
N ASN A 25 -13.54 -4.59 -13.47
CA ASN A 25 -13.57 -5.76 -14.35
C ASN A 25 -12.25 -6.55 -14.31
N ASN A 26 -11.22 -6.02 -13.63
CA ASN A 26 -9.94 -6.68 -13.43
C ASN A 26 -9.31 -6.16 -12.13
N MET A 27 -9.10 -7.05 -11.16
CA MET A 27 -8.53 -6.73 -9.85
C MET A 27 -7.02 -6.98 -9.76
N GLU A 28 -6.42 -7.69 -10.71
CA GLU A 28 -4.99 -8.06 -10.65
C GLU A 28 -4.03 -6.87 -10.52
N PRO A 29 -4.20 -5.73 -11.22
CA PRO A 29 -3.32 -4.58 -11.07
C PRO A 29 -3.35 -4.00 -9.64
N TYR A 30 -4.55 -3.89 -9.06
CA TYR A 30 -4.75 -3.38 -7.70
C TYR A 30 -4.18 -4.34 -6.65
N ARG A 31 -4.39 -5.64 -6.84
CA ARG A 31 -3.84 -6.68 -5.95
C ARG A 31 -2.32 -6.67 -6.00
N THR A 32 -1.75 -6.65 -7.20
CA THR A 32 -0.30 -6.64 -7.41
C THR A 32 0.34 -5.41 -6.78
N ARG A 33 -0.24 -4.22 -7.00
CA ARG A 33 0.22 -2.99 -6.37
C ARG A 33 0.19 -3.08 -4.84
N LYS A 34 -0.93 -3.50 -4.25
CA LYS A 34 -1.06 -3.62 -2.80
C LYS A 34 -0.05 -4.62 -2.22
N VAL A 35 0.05 -5.82 -2.79
CA VAL A 35 0.95 -6.86 -2.29
C VAL A 35 2.41 -6.41 -2.39
N ARG A 36 2.82 -5.82 -3.51
CA ARG A 36 4.22 -5.41 -3.68
C ARG A 36 4.58 -4.18 -2.85
N ILE A 37 3.73 -3.15 -2.83
CA ILE A 37 4.06 -1.90 -2.12
C ILE A 37 3.79 -2.04 -0.63
N LEU A 38 2.55 -2.31 -0.20
CA LEU A 38 2.20 -2.36 1.22
C LEU A 38 2.86 -3.56 1.92
N ASN A 39 2.64 -4.77 1.41
CA ASN A 39 3.20 -5.95 2.10
C ASN A 39 4.71 -6.02 1.92
N GLY A 40 5.24 -5.62 0.76
CA GLY A 40 6.69 -5.54 0.53
C GLY A 40 7.36 -4.53 1.45
N ALA A 41 6.76 -3.36 1.67
CA ALA A 41 7.24 -2.38 2.64
C ALA A 41 7.29 -2.97 4.05
N HIS A 42 6.16 -3.49 4.56
CA HIS A 42 6.12 -4.11 5.88
C HIS A 42 7.13 -5.24 6.06
N THR A 43 7.21 -6.15 5.08
CA THR A 43 8.10 -7.32 5.15
C THR A 43 9.57 -6.89 5.18
N SER A 44 9.92 -5.83 4.45
CA SER A 44 11.29 -5.29 4.41
C SER A 44 11.63 -4.52 5.69
N LEU A 45 10.67 -3.77 6.24
CA LEU A 45 10.87 -2.88 7.38
C LEU A 45 11.14 -3.64 8.68
N VAL A 46 10.35 -4.69 8.96
CA VAL A 46 10.37 -5.41 10.26
C VAL A 46 11.76 -5.94 10.64
N PRO A 47 12.49 -6.71 9.80
CA PRO A 47 13.79 -7.23 10.20
C PRO A 47 14.84 -6.14 10.40
N VAL A 48 14.81 -5.08 9.59
CA VAL A 48 15.75 -3.96 9.72
C VAL A 48 15.47 -3.19 11.01
N SER A 49 14.21 -2.89 11.30
CA SER A 49 13.80 -2.22 12.54
C SER A 49 14.20 -3.02 13.78
N TYR A 50 13.97 -4.33 13.74
CA TYR A 50 14.33 -5.24 14.83
C TYR A 50 15.84 -5.24 15.10
N LEU A 51 16.68 -5.24 14.05
CA LEU A 51 18.14 -5.16 14.21
C LEU A 51 18.62 -3.81 14.76
N TYR A 52 17.85 -2.74 14.56
CA TYR A 52 18.09 -1.42 15.15
C TYR A 52 17.47 -1.28 16.56
N GLY A 53 16.82 -2.33 17.07
CA GLY A 53 16.18 -2.31 18.39
C GLY A 53 14.92 -1.44 18.44
N ILE A 54 14.26 -1.23 17.30
CA ILE A 54 13.03 -0.44 17.18
C ILE A 54 11.83 -1.39 17.07
N ASP A 55 10.92 -1.29 18.04
CA ASP A 55 9.77 -2.19 18.16
C ASP A 55 8.48 -1.61 17.53
N LYS A 56 8.43 -0.30 17.30
CA LYS A 56 7.25 0.39 16.76
C LYS A 56 7.48 0.83 15.34
N VAL A 57 6.51 0.58 14.46
CA VAL A 57 6.63 0.94 13.04
C VAL A 57 6.75 2.44 12.87
N ARG A 58 5.96 3.22 13.61
CA ARG A 58 6.07 4.68 13.62
C ARG A 58 7.49 5.17 13.95
N GLU A 59 8.11 4.61 14.98
CA GLU A 59 9.47 4.96 15.38
C GLU A 59 10.49 4.57 14.30
N SER A 60 10.26 3.45 13.60
CA SER A 60 11.11 3.04 12.48
C SER A 60 11.04 4.01 11.29
N LEU A 61 9.88 4.64 11.06
CA LEU A 61 9.73 5.66 10.02
C LEU A 61 10.37 7.00 10.42
N GLU A 62 10.32 7.34 11.71
CA GLU A 62 10.93 8.55 12.28
C GLU A 62 12.47 8.42 12.41
N ASP A 63 13.01 7.21 12.45
CA ASP A 63 14.44 6.95 12.49
C ASP A 63 15.14 7.35 11.17
N GLN A 64 16.28 8.04 11.30
CA GLN A 64 17.00 8.61 10.15
C GLN A 64 17.52 7.54 9.18
N VAL A 65 17.89 6.35 9.68
CA VAL A 65 18.47 5.28 8.88
C VAL A 65 17.38 4.35 8.38
N VAL A 66 16.52 3.87 9.28
CA VAL A 66 15.46 2.91 8.96
C VAL A 66 14.36 3.57 8.11
N GLY A 67 13.98 4.81 8.42
CA GLY A 67 13.02 5.59 7.65
C GLY A 67 13.51 5.85 6.22
N LYS A 68 14.80 6.19 6.07
CA LYS A 68 15.41 6.33 4.74
C LYS A 68 15.49 5.01 3.99
N PHE A 69 15.81 3.91 4.68
CA PHE A 69 15.84 2.58 4.10
C PHE A 69 14.47 2.22 3.49
N ILE A 70 13.37 2.41 4.23
CA ILE A 70 12.05 2.01 3.74
C ILE A 70 11.54 2.93 2.62
N GLN A 71 11.83 4.24 2.68
CA GLN A 71 11.53 5.14 1.57
C GLN A 71 12.25 4.70 0.29
N ASN A 72 13.55 4.38 0.38
CA ASN A 72 14.31 3.90 -0.76
C ASN A 72 13.76 2.54 -1.27
N ALA A 73 13.47 1.60 -0.36
CA ALA A 73 12.91 0.31 -0.75
C ALA A 73 11.58 0.46 -1.51
N ILE A 74 10.72 1.39 -1.09
CA ILE A 74 9.45 1.64 -1.78
C ILE A 74 9.67 2.32 -3.13
N PHE A 75 10.39 3.45 -3.17
CA PHE A 75 10.44 4.31 -4.35
C PHE A 75 11.51 3.93 -5.38
N GLU A 76 12.66 3.41 -4.93
CA GLU A 76 13.79 3.09 -5.80
C GLU A 76 13.85 1.60 -6.17
N GLU A 77 13.28 0.71 -5.35
CA GLU A 77 13.34 -0.74 -5.61
C GLU A 77 11.97 -1.33 -6.00
N ILE A 78 10.90 -1.09 -5.23
CA ILE A 78 9.60 -1.71 -5.48
C ILE A 78 8.85 -1.03 -6.64
N CYS A 79 8.66 0.29 -6.57
CA CYS A 79 7.88 1.04 -7.56
C CYS A 79 8.38 0.85 -9.00
N PRO A 80 9.70 0.86 -9.29
CA PRO A 80 10.19 0.69 -10.65
C PRO A 80 9.92 -0.69 -11.27
N THR A 81 9.54 -1.69 -10.47
CA THR A 81 9.20 -3.05 -10.95
C THR A 81 7.73 -3.22 -11.33
N LEU A 82 6.92 -2.18 -11.13
CA LEU A 82 5.48 -2.19 -11.38
C LEU A 82 5.16 -1.48 -12.68
N ASP A 83 4.47 -2.19 -13.58
CA ASP A 83 3.95 -1.62 -14.82
C ASP A 83 2.63 -0.88 -14.58
N LEU A 84 2.72 0.26 -13.89
CA LEU A 84 1.60 1.13 -13.52
C LEU A 84 1.98 2.60 -13.68
N PRO A 85 0.99 3.51 -13.88
CA PRO A 85 1.26 4.93 -13.99
C PRO A 85 2.04 5.48 -12.78
N GLU A 86 3.12 6.23 -13.04
CA GLU A 86 4.00 6.77 -12.01
C GLU A 86 3.26 7.58 -10.95
N GLN A 87 2.29 8.40 -11.37
CA GLN A 87 1.47 9.20 -10.46
C GLN A 87 0.63 8.33 -9.51
N GLU A 88 0.09 7.21 -10.00
CA GLU A 88 -0.71 6.28 -9.19
C GLU A 88 0.18 5.51 -8.21
N LEU A 89 1.38 5.11 -8.63
CA LEU A 89 2.38 4.51 -7.77
C LEU A 89 2.80 5.47 -6.65
N LYS A 90 3.13 6.73 -6.98
CA LYS A 90 3.50 7.75 -5.98
C LYS A 90 2.38 8.01 -4.98
N GLN A 91 1.15 8.18 -5.46
CA GLN A 91 -0.01 8.41 -4.57
C GLN A 91 -0.22 7.24 -3.61
N PHE A 92 -0.18 6.01 -4.13
CA PHE A 92 -0.39 4.83 -3.28
C PHE A 92 0.76 4.61 -2.31
N SER A 93 2.02 4.78 -2.74
CA SER A 93 3.20 4.66 -1.88
C SER A 93 3.22 5.69 -0.76
N ASN A 94 2.83 6.93 -1.03
CA ASN A 94 2.69 7.96 0.00
C ASN A 94 1.58 7.61 1.00
N ALA A 95 0.43 7.11 0.53
CA ALA A 95 -0.63 6.66 1.41
C ALA A 95 -0.20 5.47 2.29
N VAL A 96 0.60 4.55 1.74
CA VAL A 96 1.17 3.43 2.52
C VAL A 96 2.12 3.94 3.61
N LEU A 97 2.97 4.93 3.32
CA LEU A 97 3.85 5.53 4.32
C LEU A 97 3.04 6.22 5.42
N GLU A 98 2.01 6.99 5.06
CA GLU A 98 1.11 7.64 6.02
C GLU A 98 0.36 6.62 6.88
N ASP A 99 -0.17 5.54 6.29
CA ASP A 99 -0.84 4.46 7.02
C ASP A 99 0.12 3.77 8.02
N LEU A 100 1.38 3.56 7.61
CA LEU A 100 2.43 2.98 8.47
C LEU A 100 2.77 3.89 9.66
N GLU A 101 2.71 5.22 9.49
CA GLU A 101 2.93 6.20 10.58
C GLU A 101 1.80 6.19 11.61
N ILE A 102 0.56 5.92 11.20
CA ILE A 102 -0.63 6.08 12.04
C ILE A 102 -1.00 4.79 12.80
N HIS A 103 -0.67 3.60 12.27
CA HIS A 103 -1.32 2.35 12.71
C HIS A 103 -0.44 1.24 13.32
N THR A 104 0.85 1.46 13.61
CA THR A 104 1.72 0.44 14.25
C THR A 104 2.94 1.03 14.97
#